data_AF-A0A537S3M1-F1
#
_entry.id   AF-A0A537S3M1-F1
#
_cell.length_a   1.000
_cell.length_b   1.000
_cell.length_c   1.000
_cell.angle_alpha   90.00
_cell.angle_beta   90.00
_cell.angle_gamma   90.00
#
_symmetry.space_group_name_H-M   'P 1'
#
loop_
_entity.id
_entity.type
_entity.pdbx_description
1 polymer ?
#
loop_
_entity_poly.entity_id
_entity_poly.type
_entity_poly.pdbx_seq_one_letter_code
_entity_poly.pdbx_strand_id
1 'polypeptide(L)'
;MTGAKQRRSLEEAIVDTVREPLIVLDEAMCVLIASRSFYRLFQVTKQEAEGRSLFELGNGQWNIASLRERLGKIIPDHATIEGFEV
;
A
#
# COMPACT_ATOMS: atom_id res chain seq x y z
N MET A 1 1.53 -3.47 -29.72
CA MET A 1 1.06 -2.93 -28.41
C MET A 1 1.39 -3.95 -27.34
N THR A 2 2.35 -3.61 -26.48
CA THR A 2 3.19 -4.55 -25.72
C THR A 2 2.50 -5.07 -24.45
N GLY A 3 2.51 -6.39 -24.22
CA GLY A 3 1.82 -7.10 -23.13
C GLY A 3 2.22 -6.75 -21.68
N ALA A 4 3.08 -5.74 -21.48
CA ALA A 4 3.35 -5.15 -20.17
C ALA A 4 2.28 -4.12 -19.76
N LYS A 5 1.67 -3.41 -20.71
CA LYS A 5 0.67 -2.36 -20.43
C LYS A 5 -0.70 -2.94 -20.00
N GLN A 6 -1.04 -4.13 -20.51
CA GLN A 6 -2.30 -4.83 -20.24
C GLN A 6 -2.35 -5.49 -18.85
N ARG A 7 -1.21 -5.96 -18.31
CA ARG A 7 -1.12 -6.57 -16.97
C ARG A 7 -1.32 -5.53 -15.87
N ARG A 8 -0.65 -4.38 -16.01
CA ARG A 8 -0.76 -3.28 -15.05
C ARG A 8 -2.21 -2.76 -14.94
N SER A 9 -2.95 -2.75 -16.05
CA SER A 9 -4.38 -2.39 -16.00
C SER A 9 -5.27 -3.40 -15.26
N LEU A 10 -4.90 -4.68 -15.20
CA LEU A 10 -5.70 -5.68 -14.49
C LEU A 10 -5.45 -5.63 -12.98
N GLU A 11 -4.18 -5.54 -12.57
CA GLU A 11 -3.79 -5.35 -11.16
C GLU A 11 -4.44 -4.07 -10.60
N GLU A 12 -4.36 -2.98 -11.36
CA GLU A 12 -5.06 -1.72 -11.04
C GLU A 12 -6.56 -1.92 -10.94
N ALA A 13 -7.20 -2.55 -11.93
CA ALA A 13 -8.64 -2.78 -11.91
C ALA A 13 -9.10 -3.64 -10.73
N ILE A 14 -8.33 -4.67 -10.33
CA ILE A 14 -8.65 -5.51 -9.18
C ILE A 14 -8.59 -4.68 -7.90
N VAL A 15 -7.46 -4.00 -7.65
CA VAL A 15 -7.26 -3.19 -6.45
C VAL A 15 -8.30 -2.06 -6.38
N ASP A 16 -8.66 -1.46 -7.50
CA ASP A 16 -9.65 -0.38 -7.59
C ASP A 16 -11.10 -0.81 -7.33
N THR A 17 -11.39 -2.12 -7.33
CA THR A 17 -12.72 -2.65 -7.02
C THR A 17 -12.90 -3.00 -5.54
N VAL A 18 -11.80 -3.03 -4.77
CA VAL A 18 -11.86 -3.29 -3.33
C VAL A 18 -12.57 -2.15 -2.62
N ARG A 19 -13.60 -2.49 -1.84
CA ARG A 19 -14.41 -1.49 -1.12
C ARG A 19 -13.69 -0.94 0.10
N GLU A 20 -12.95 -1.78 0.81
CA GLU A 20 -12.14 -1.40 1.95
C GLU A 20 -10.81 -0.77 1.51
N PRO A 21 -10.24 0.16 2.29
CA PRO A 21 -8.91 0.71 2.01
C PRO A 21 -7.84 -0.38 1.92
N LEU A 22 -7.31 -0.58 0.73
CA LEU A 22 -6.20 -1.50 0.44
C LEU A 22 -5.01 -0.74 -0.15
N ILE A 23 -3.81 -1.10 0.31
CA ILE A 23 -2.52 -0.64 -0.19
C ILE A 23 -1.61 -1.85 -0.44
N VAL A 24 -0.86 -1.82 -1.54
CA VAL A 24 0.13 -2.82 -1.91
C VAL A 24 1.51 -2.19 -1.85
N LEU A 25 2.44 -2.83 -1.16
CA LEU A 25 3.80 -2.36 -0.95
C LEU A 25 4.81 -3.28 -1.65
N ASP A 26 5.95 -2.71 -2.02
CA ASP A 26 7.14 -3.50 -2.38
C ASP A 26 7.96 -3.87 -1.13
N GLU A 27 9.06 -4.60 -1.36
CA GLU A 27 10.01 -5.03 -0.32
C GLU A 27 10.70 -3.87 0.42
N ALA A 28 10.74 -2.68 -0.18
CA ALA A 28 11.27 -1.46 0.42
C ALA A 28 10.21 -0.66 1.20
N MET A 29 9.00 -1.21 1.38
CA MET A 29 7.84 -0.55 1.99
C MET A 29 7.38 0.68 1.20
N CYS A 30 7.68 0.74 -0.10
CA CYS A 30 7.17 1.76 -1.00
C CYS A 30 5.86 1.32 -1.63
N VAL A 31 4.96 2.28 -1.87
CA VAL A 31 3.64 1.98 -2.44
C VAL A 31 3.76 1.62 -3.91
N LEU A 32 3.33 0.41 -4.26
CA LEU A 32 3.17 -0.01 -5.66
C LEU A 32 1.84 0.48 -6.24
N ILE A 33 0.77 0.31 -5.47
CA ILE A 33 -0.58 0.73 -5.82
C ILE A 33 -1.44 0.81 -4.56
N ALA A 34 -2.40 1.72 -4.54
CA ALA A 34 -3.49 1.71 -3.58
C ALA A 34 -4.86 1.79 -4.26
N SER A 35 -5.87 1.28 -3.57
CA SER A 35 -7.27 1.29 -4.00
C SER A 35 -7.89 2.69 -3.97
N ARG A 36 -8.92 2.92 -4.78
CA ARG A 36 -9.75 4.15 -4.72
C ARG A 36 -10.36 4.42 -3.33
N SER A 37 -10.65 3.40 -2.53
CA SER A 37 -11.10 3.54 -1.14
C SER A 37 -9.99 4.10 -0.24
N PHE A 38 -8.75 3.64 -0.39
CA PHE A 38 -7.59 4.15 0.35
C PHE A 38 -7.35 5.63 0.07
N TYR A 39 -7.26 6.03 -1.20
CA TYR A 39 -7.05 7.43 -1.58
C TYR A 39 -8.14 8.35 -1.00
N ARG A 40 -9.41 7.91 -1.02
CA ARG A 40 -10.53 8.68 -0.46
C ARG A 40 -10.51 8.74 1.06
N LEU A 41 -10.24 7.65 1.76
CA LEU A 41 -10.28 7.65 3.22
C LEU A 41 -9.15 8.50 3.81
N PHE A 42 -7.94 8.34 3.27
CA PHE A 42 -6.75 9.01 3.79
C PHE A 42 -6.46 10.36 3.13
N GLN A 43 -7.29 10.78 2.16
CA GLN A 43 -7.16 12.06 1.45
C GLN A 43 -5.76 12.24 0.81
N VAL A 44 -5.22 11.17 0.23
CA VAL A 44 -3.93 11.17 -0.47
C VAL A 44 -4.17 10.88 -1.96
N THR A 45 -3.50 11.60 -2.86
CA THR A 45 -3.59 11.36 -4.30
C THR A 45 -2.67 10.20 -4.74
N LYS A 46 -2.96 9.62 -5.91
CA LYS A 46 -2.10 8.58 -6.53
C LYS A 46 -0.66 9.06 -6.66
N GLN A 47 -0.47 10.32 -7.09
CA GLN A 47 0.84 10.95 -7.30
C GLN A 47 1.62 11.19 -6.00
N GLU A 48 0.93 11.43 -4.89
CA GLU A 48 1.56 11.58 -3.58
C GLU A 48 1.88 10.23 -2.94
N ALA A 49 1.16 9.17 -3.30
CA ALA A 49 1.31 7.85 -2.70
C ALA A 49 2.31 6.96 -3.45
N GLU A 50 2.11 6.73 -4.74
CA GLU A 50 2.82 5.68 -5.48
C GLU A 50 4.31 6.00 -5.65
N GLY A 51 5.15 4.98 -5.43
CA GLY A 51 6.61 5.08 -5.44
C GLY A 51 7.20 5.73 -4.19
N ARG A 52 6.38 6.14 -3.20
CA ARG A 52 6.85 6.68 -1.92
C ARG A 52 6.78 5.65 -0.81
N SER A 53 7.60 5.84 0.22
CA SER A 53 7.54 5.01 1.42
C SER A 53 6.20 5.22 2.13
N LEU A 54 5.57 4.13 2.58
CA LEU A 54 4.36 4.18 3.42
C LEU A 54 4.53 5.15 4.60
N PHE A 55 5.72 5.17 5.20
CA PHE A 55 6.02 5.96 6.38
C PHE A 55 6.11 7.47 6.14
N GLU A 56 6.11 7.91 4.88
CA GLU A 56 6.05 9.33 4.51
C GLU A 56 4.63 9.78 4.18
N LEU A 57 3.69 8.85 4.03
CA LEU A 57 2.33 9.15 3.61
C LEU A 57 1.49 9.77 4.72
N GLY A 58 0.51 10.59 4.31
CA GLY A 58 -0.45 11.21 5.23
C GLY A 58 0.24 12.01 6.33
N ASN A 59 1.27 12.80 5.97
CA ASN A 59 2.08 13.55 6.92
C ASN A 59 2.79 12.66 7.97
N GLY A 60 3.20 11.45 7.56
CA GLY A 60 3.90 10.50 8.43
C GLY A 60 3.02 9.78 9.44
N GLN A 61 1.69 9.78 9.27
CA GLN A 61 0.76 9.09 10.16
C GLN A 61 1.04 7.58 10.34
N TRP A 62 1.68 6.96 9.34
CA TRP A 62 2.08 5.55 9.37
C TRP A 62 3.48 5.33 9.96
N ASN A 63 4.21 6.39 10.28
CA ASN A 63 5.54 6.35 10.86
C ASN A 63 5.51 6.01 12.36
N ILE A 64 4.83 4.92 12.71
CA ILE A 64 4.66 4.43 14.07
C ILE A 64 5.66 3.30 14.28
N ALA A 65 6.46 3.38 15.35
CA ALA A 65 7.55 2.43 15.60
C ALA A 65 7.05 0.97 15.66
N SER A 66 5.93 0.72 16.35
CA SER A 66 5.32 -0.61 16.46
C SER A 66 4.83 -1.13 15.10
N LEU A 67 4.24 -0.27 14.27
CA LEU A 67 3.81 -0.64 12.92
C LEU A 67 5.00 -0.99 12.04
N ARG A 68 6.05 -0.16 12.05
CA ARG A 68 7.31 -0.41 11.31
C ARG A 68 7.93 -1.75 11.67
N GLU A 69 8.03 -2.03 12.97
CA GLU A 69 8.58 -3.30 13.46
C GLU A 69 7.73 -4.48 12.98
N ARG A 70 6.40 -4.37 13.06
CA ARG A 70 5.51 -5.46 12.65
C ARG A 70 5.62 -5.71 11.14
N LEU A 71 5.51 -4.66 10.32
CA LEU A 71 5.65 -4.78 8.86
C LEU A 71 7.02 -5.34 8.45
N GLY A 72 8.09 -4.95 9.13
CA GLY A 72 9.46 -5.45 8.88
C GLY A 72 9.63 -6.95 9.09
N LYS A 73 8.75 -7.59 9.87
CA LYS A 73 8.78 -9.04 10.12
C LYS A 73 8.00 -9.87 9.09
N ILE A 74 7.13 -9.25 8.28
CA ILE A 74 6.29 -9.97 7.30
C ILE A 74 7.14 -10.77 6.30
N ILE A 75 8.11 -10.11 5.65
CA ILE A 75 8.91 -10.74 4.59
C ILE A 75 9.87 -11.79 5.16
N PRO A 76 10.69 -11.48 6.19
CA PRO A 76 11.63 -12.46 6.75
C PRO A 76 10.94 -13.69 7.34
N ASP A 77 9.80 -13.50 8.02
CA ASP A 77 9.13 -14.57 8.76
C ASP A 77 8.02 -15.25 7.95
N HIS A 78 7.78 -14.84 6.70
CA HIS A 78 6.63 -15.23 5.88
C HIS A 78 5.29 -15.10 6.64
N ALA A 79 5.18 -14.05 7.47
CA ALA A 79 4.09 -13.88 8.41
C ALA A 79 2.91 -13.11 7.80
N THR A 80 1.71 -13.36 8.31
CA THR A 80 0.54 -12.51 8.07
C THR A 80 0.19 -11.75 9.34
N ILE A 81 -0.19 -10.48 9.18
CA ILE A 81 -0.60 -9.60 10.27
C ILE A 81 -2.10 -9.34 10.14
N GLU A 82 -2.84 -9.76 11.16
CA GLU A 82 -4.27 -9.49 11.30
C GLU A 82 -4.54 -8.66 12.55
N GLY A 83 -5.61 -7.87 12.52
CA GLY A 83 -6.14 -7.14 13.68
C GLY A 83 -5.13 -6.26 14.43
N PHE A 84 -4.22 -5.58 13.70
CA PHE A 84 -3.31 -4.64 14.36
C PHE A 84 -4.01 -3.34 14.70
N GLU A 85 -3.93 -2.91 15.95
CA GLU A 85 -4.44 -1.61 16.40
C GLU A 85 -3.28 -0.81 17.02
N VAL A 86 -3.26 0.50 16.76
CA VAL A 86 -2.25 1.48 17.23
C VAL A 86 -2.91 2.66 17.91
#